data_AF-A0A976QGW0-F1
#
_entry.id   AF-A0A976QGW0-F1
#
_cell.length_a   1.000
_cell.length_b   1.000
_cell.length_c   1.000
_cell.angle_alpha   90.00
_cell.angle_beta   90.00
_cell.angle_gamma   90.00
#
_symmetry.space_group_name_H-M   'P 1'
#
loop_
_entity.id
_entity.type
_entity.pdbx_description
1 polymer ?
#
loop_
_entity_poly.entity_id
_entity_poly.type
_entity_poly.pdbx_seq_one_letter_code
_entity_poly.pdbx_strand_id
1 'polypeptide(L)'
;LWRDEKNSKGERLQYYVTCYDSDTGETNTDTWINQLDAVWALIAMGEEPFISHERAKKILKTIYKNNRTLMGWAMCRTEDGGPVESEQGQDVYTTSNYVFAQLLDYYGLVKESKEVYKAMDKVIFQHANSLISPDNLRAEWEQEAGESAPGPHYIVAAYPRPGAVMTQIVMQRIKELQKRKGTTTIDSKSLKSFVTTLMK
;
A
#
# COMPACT_ATOMS: atom_id res chain seq x y z
N LEU A 1 -1.33 5.36 -20.81
CA LEU A 1 -1.69 5.07 -19.40
C LEU A 1 -0.74 5.68 -18.37
N TRP A 2 0.55 5.93 -18.66
CA TRP A 2 1.39 6.70 -17.73
C TRP A 2 0.94 8.17 -17.68
N ARG A 3 0.78 8.72 -16.47
CA ARG A 3 0.38 10.10 -16.19
C ARG A 3 1.52 10.83 -15.47
N ASP A 4 1.82 12.04 -15.92
CA ASP A 4 2.85 12.93 -15.35
C ASP A 4 2.38 14.37 -15.50
N GLU A 5 1.50 14.79 -14.59
CA GLU A 5 0.77 16.05 -14.68
C GLU A 5 0.79 16.79 -13.35
N LYS A 6 0.36 18.04 -13.36
CA LYS A 6 0.09 18.80 -12.13
C LYS A 6 -1.40 18.81 -11.87
N ASN A 7 -1.80 18.52 -10.64
CA ASN A 7 -3.19 18.65 -10.22
C ASN A 7 -3.59 20.13 -10.04
N SER A 8 -4.84 20.40 -9.66
CA SER A 8 -5.33 21.78 -9.50
C SER A 8 -4.60 22.54 -8.39
N LYS A 9 -3.98 21.81 -7.46
CA LYS A 9 -3.13 22.32 -6.37
C LYS A 9 -1.67 22.59 -6.79
N GLY A 10 -1.31 22.32 -8.04
CA GLY A 10 0.04 22.48 -8.58
C GLY A 10 1.01 21.36 -8.18
N GLU A 11 0.52 20.30 -7.54
CA GLU A 11 1.32 19.15 -7.13
C GLU A 11 1.51 18.21 -8.31
N ARG A 12 2.75 17.78 -8.53
CA ARG A 12 3.07 16.85 -9.61
C ARG A 12 2.66 15.43 -9.23
N LEU A 13 1.78 14.83 -10.01
CA LEU A 13 1.33 13.44 -9.89
C LEU A 13 2.00 12.58 -10.96
N GLN A 14 2.53 11.42 -10.55
CA GLN A 14 3.26 10.52 -11.43
C GLN A 14 2.86 9.07 -11.17
N TYR A 15 1.93 8.54 -11.98
CA TYR A 15 1.30 7.23 -11.77
C TYR A 15 0.72 6.62 -13.05
N TYR A 16 0.25 5.36 -12.98
CA TYR A 16 -0.51 4.76 -14.08
C TYR A 16 -2.01 4.93 -13.85
N VAL A 17 -2.71 5.33 -14.90
CA VAL A 17 -4.17 5.27 -14.98
C VAL A 17 -4.62 3.81 -14.88
N THR A 18 -5.53 3.53 -13.94
CA THR A 18 -6.01 2.18 -13.62
C THR A 18 -7.28 1.78 -14.36
N CYS A 19 -8.13 2.75 -14.73
CA CYS A 19 -9.32 2.51 -15.54
C CYS A 19 -9.31 3.38 -16.79
N TYR A 20 -9.45 2.73 -17.95
CA TYR A 20 -9.49 3.34 -19.28
C TYR A 20 -10.60 2.68 -20.09
N ASP A 21 -11.50 3.49 -20.63
CA ASP A 21 -12.52 3.04 -21.56
C ASP A 21 -11.98 3.18 -22.98
N SER A 22 -11.83 2.04 -23.68
CA SER A 22 -11.31 2.01 -25.05
C SER A 22 -12.28 2.58 -26.08
N ASP A 23 -13.57 2.59 -25.79
CA ASP A 23 -14.61 2.98 -26.75
C ASP A 23 -14.79 4.50 -26.74
N THR A 24 -14.77 5.10 -25.55
CA THR A 24 -14.91 6.56 -25.36
C THR A 24 -13.57 7.29 -25.31
N GLY A 25 -12.49 6.58 -24.98
CA GLY A 25 -11.17 7.18 -24.71
C GLY A 25 -11.07 7.85 -23.34
N GLU A 26 -12.10 7.74 -22.49
CA GLU A 26 -12.11 8.33 -21.16
C GLU A 26 -11.19 7.59 -20.19
N THR A 27 -10.53 8.34 -19.31
CA THR A 27 -9.63 7.82 -18.28
C THR A 27 -10.09 8.25 -16.91
N ASN A 28 -10.17 7.31 -15.98
CA ASN A 28 -10.30 7.66 -14.56
C ASN A 28 -8.92 8.14 -14.04
N THR A 29 -8.88 9.38 -13.53
CA THR A 29 -7.64 9.99 -13.01
C THR A 29 -7.45 9.78 -11.51
N ASP A 30 -8.25 8.96 -10.85
CA ASP A 30 -8.08 8.66 -9.44
C ASP A 30 -6.73 7.96 -9.18
N THR A 31 -6.15 8.22 -8.01
CA THR A 31 -4.91 7.59 -7.56
C THR A 31 -5.22 6.39 -6.67
N TRP A 32 -4.77 5.21 -7.11
CA TRP A 32 -5.03 3.95 -6.42
C TRP A 32 -3.79 3.49 -5.64
N ILE A 33 -3.98 3.12 -4.37
CA ILE A 33 -2.89 2.66 -3.49
C ILE A 33 -2.28 1.33 -3.98
N ASN A 34 -3.09 0.47 -4.59
CA ASN A 34 -2.76 -0.92 -4.93
C ASN A 34 -2.33 -1.12 -6.39
N GLN A 35 -2.06 -0.04 -7.14
CA GLN A 35 -1.63 -0.13 -8.55
C GLN A 35 -0.29 -0.87 -8.74
N LEU A 36 0.46 -1.11 -7.66
CA LEU A 36 1.73 -1.83 -7.66
C LEU A 36 1.65 -3.22 -7.02
N ASP A 37 0.46 -3.77 -6.78
CA ASP A 37 0.30 -5.11 -6.15
C ASP A 37 0.97 -6.22 -6.98
N ALA A 38 0.87 -6.17 -8.31
CA ALA A 38 1.57 -7.12 -9.18
C ALA A 38 3.10 -7.01 -9.05
N VAL A 39 3.62 -5.78 -8.89
CA VAL A 39 5.06 -5.55 -8.66
C VAL A 39 5.47 -6.08 -7.29
N TRP A 40 4.67 -5.86 -6.26
CA TRP A 40 4.87 -6.44 -4.93
C TRP A 40 4.94 -7.97 -4.98
N ALA A 41 4.01 -8.60 -5.69
CA ALA A 41 3.98 -10.06 -5.83
C ALA A 41 5.24 -10.59 -6.56
N LEU A 42 5.67 -9.96 -7.66
CA LEU A 42 6.90 -10.32 -8.36
C LEU A 42 8.12 -10.20 -7.45
N ILE A 43 8.25 -9.09 -6.73
CA ILE A 43 9.34 -8.90 -5.76
C ILE A 43 9.31 -10.01 -4.72
N ALA A 44 8.15 -10.34 -4.15
CA ALA A 44 8.01 -11.37 -3.13
C ALA A 44 8.34 -12.79 -3.67
N MET A 45 8.17 -13.03 -4.96
CA MET A 45 8.60 -14.27 -5.63
C MET A 45 10.09 -14.29 -5.98
N GLY A 46 10.80 -13.17 -5.81
CA GLY A 46 12.20 -13.02 -6.21
C GLY A 46 12.36 -12.68 -7.68
N GLU A 47 11.31 -12.26 -8.37
CA GLU A 47 11.33 -11.90 -9.78
C GLU A 47 11.64 -10.41 -9.99
N GLU A 48 12.11 -10.08 -11.18
CA GLU A 48 12.41 -8.70 -11.56
C GLU A 48 11.11 -7.92 -11.85
N PRO A 49 10.91 -6.73 -11.23
CA PRO A 49 9.80 -5.85 -11.57
C PRO A 49 9.82 -5.42 -13.04
N PHE A 50 8.65 -5.44 -13.69
CA PHE A 50 8.49 -4.95 -15.06
C PHE A 50 8.53 -3.41 -15.19
N ILE A 51 8.57 -2.68 -14.07
CA ILE A 51 8.77 -1.22 -14.05
C ILE A 51 10.10 -0.87 -13.40
N SER A 52 10.71 0.24 -13.85
CA SER A 52 11.98 0.69 -13.29
C SER A 52 11.85 1.16 -11.84
N HIS A 53 12.97 1.10 -11.10
CA HIS A 53 13.05 1.58 -9.72
C HIS A 53 12.57 3.03 -9.56
N GLU A 54 13.02 3.91 -10.44
CA GLU A 54 12.61 5.32 -10.45
C GLU A 54 11.12 5.51 -10.73
N ARG A 55 10.53 4.66 -11.60
CA ARG A 55 9.11 4.70 -11.91
C ARG A 55 8.27 4.30 -10.69
N ALA A 56 8.61 3.18 -10.05
CA ALA A 56 7.94 2.71 -8.85
C ALA A 56 8.01 3.75 -7.71
N LYS A 57 9.18 4.35 -7.50
CA LYS A 57 9.38 5.37 -6.47
C LYS A 57 8.52 6.62 -6.69
N LYS A 58 8.31 7.04 -7.94
CA LYS A 58 7.42 8.17 -8.29
C LYS A 58 5.96 7.86 -8.01
N ILE A 59 5.51 6.65 -8.34
CA ILE A 59 4.16 6.16 -8.04
C ILE A 59 3.92 6.17 -6.53
N LEU A 60 4.83 5.55 -5.77
CA LEU A 60 4.72 5.44 -4.31
C LEU A 60 4.69 6.81 -3.63
N LYS A 61 5.50 7.78 -4.10
CA LYS A 61 5.46 9.15 -3.59
C LYS A 61 4.16 9.88 -3.91
N THR A 62 3.58 9.63 -5.08
CA THR A 62 2.30 10.21 -5.47
C THR A 62 1.20 9.69 -4.54
N ILE A 63 1.10 8.36 -4.39
CA ILE A 63 0.15 7.72 -3.48
C ILE A 63 0.35 8.20 -2.03
N TYR A 64 1.60 8.25 -1.57
CA TYR A 64 1.92 8.65 -0.19
C TYR A 64 1.37 10.04 0.15
N LYS A 65 1.46 10.98 -0.80
CA LYS A 65 0.96 12.34 -0.59
C LYS A 65 -0.54 12.43 -0.81
N ASN A 66 -1.04 11.85 -1.89
CA ASN A 66 -2.40 12.09 -2.37
C ASN A 66 -3.46 11.25 -1.64
N ASN A 67 -3.11 10.02 -1.23
CA ASN A 67 -4.05 9.07 -0.64
C ASN A 67 -4.16 9.16 0.89
N ARG A 68 -3.39 10.04 1.55
CA ARG A 68 -3.35 10.14 3.02
C ARG A 68 -4.69 10.64 3.57
N THR A 69 -5.18 9.98 4.60
CA THR A 69 -6.38 10.34 5.38
C THR A 69 -6.07 10.31 6.87
N LEU A 70 -7.09 10.54 7.71
CA LEU A 70 -6.94 10.50 9.17
C LEU A 70 -6.53 9.10 9.67
N MET A 71 -7.14 8.05 9.12
CA MET A 71 -7.01 6.67 9.61
C MET A 71 -5.96 5.82 8.86
N GLY A 72 -5.36 6.36 7.80
CA GLY A 72 -4.37 5.65 7.00
C GLY A 72 -4.26 6.23 5.59
N TRP A 73 -4.08 5.36 4.60
CA TRP A 73 -4.17 5.70 3.19
C TRP A 73 -5.40 5.04 2.59
N ALA A 74 -6.31 5.87 2.06
CA ALA A 74 -7.51 5.40 1.40
C ALA A 74 -7.17 4.65 0.10
N MET A 75 -8.00 3.68 -0.27
CA MET A 75 -7.81 2.87 -1.48
C MET A 75 -7.69 3.74 -2.72
N CYS A 76 -8.55 4.74 -2.84
CA CYS A 76 -8.61 5.68 -3.96
C CYS A 76 -8.79 7.10 -3.46
N ARG A 77 -8.18 8.06 -4.16
CA ARG A 77 -8.51 9.48 -4.06
C ARG A 77 -8.57 10.07 -5.46
N THR A 78 -9.33 11.15 -5.62
CA THR A 78 -9.26 11.93 -6.86
C THR A 78 -7.85 12.48 -7.04
N GLU A 79 -7.50 12.95 -8.23
CA GLU A 79 -6.19 13.56 -8.49
C GLU A 79 -5.88 14.78 -7.60
N ASP A 80 -6.91 15.42 -7.05
CA ASP A 80 -6.77 16.52 -6.09
C ASP A 80 -6.75 16.03 -4.63
N GLY A 81 -6.70 14.72 -4.39
CA GLY A 81 -6.63 14.12 -3.07
C GLY A 81 -7.96 14.18 -2.32
N GLY A 82 -9.09 14.37 -3.03
CA GLY A 82 -10.45 14.32 -2.47
C GLY A 82 -11.03 12.90 -2.46
N PRO A 83 -12.13 12.67 -1.72
CA PRO A 83 -12.82 11.39 -1.74
C PRO A 83 -13.39 11.10 -3.14
N VAL A 84 -13.35 9.83 -3.54
CA VAL A 84 -14.00 9.33 -4.76
C VAL A 84 -15.44 8.91 -4.47
N GLU A 85 -16.27 8.74 -5.50
CA GLU A 85 -17.66 8.28 -5.33
C GLU A 85 -17.77 6.85 -4.79
N SER A 86 -16.83 5.97 -5.16
CA SER A 86 -16.81 4.58 -4.70
C SER A 86 -16.60 4.47 -3.19
N GLU A 87 -17.54 3.85 -2.48
CA GLU A 87 -17.42 3.62 -1.03
C GLU A 87 -16.15 2.83 -0.68
N GLN A 88 -15.84 1.76 -1.42
CA GLN A 88 -14.62 0.98 -1.20
C GLN A 88 -13.37 1.81 -1.48
N GLY A 89 -13.44 2.73 -2.44
CA GLY A 89 -12.36 3.67 -2.75
C GLY A 89 -12.08 4.62 -1.59
N GLN A 90 -13.12 5.01 -0.84
CA GLN A 90 -12.98 5.90 0.32
C GLN A 90 -12.45 5.20 1.57
N ASP A 91 -12.43 3.87 1.62
CA ASP A 91 -12.02 3.13 2.81
C ASP A 91 -10.48 2.98 2.91
N VAL A 92 -10.00 2.77 4.13
CA VAL A 92 -8.64 2.31 4.42
C VAL A 92 -8.69 0.79 4.56
N TYR A 93 -8.04 0.07 3.65
CA TYR A 93 -7.83 -1.37 3.79
C TYR A 93 -6.49 -1.62 4.50
N THR A 94 -6.54 -2.35 5.61
CA THR A 94 -5.36 -2.67 6.44
C THR A 94 -4.30 -3.38 5.61
N THR A 95 -4.74 -4.35 4.80
CA THR A 95 -3.87 -5.16 3.92
C THR A 95 -3.14 -4.30 2.89
N SER A 96 -3.88 -3.45 2.18
CA SER A 96 -3.31 -2.59 1.14
C SER A 96 -2.36 -1.56 1.73
N ASN A 97 -2.62 -1.07 2.94
CA ASN A 97 -1.70 -0.19 3.66
C ASN A 97 -0.41 -0.92 4.06
N TYR A 98 -0.49 -2.18 4.51
CA TYR A 98 0.72 -2.98 4.75
C TYR A 98 1.51 -3.23 3.47
N VAL A 99 0.88 -3.66 2.38
CA VAL A 99 1.56 -3.86 1.09
C VAL A 99 2.22 -2.56 0.62
N PHE A 100 1.51 -1.44 0.74
CA PHE A 100 2.04 -0.11 0.43
C PHE A 100 3.26 0.25 1.29
N ALA A 101 3.20 0.02 2.60
CA ALA A 101 4.33 0.23 3.51
C ALA A 101 5.56 -0.63 3.15
N GLN A 102 5.34 -1.88 2.76
CA GLN A 102 6.41 -2.80 2.34
C GLN A 102 7.08 -2.31 1.04
N LEU A 103 6.28 -1.89 0.05
CA LEU A 103 6.80 -1.31 -1.18
C LEU A 103 7.58 -0.02 -0.93
N LEU A 104 7.08 0.87 -0.08
CA LEU A 104 7.80 2.09 0.33
C LEU A 104 9.21 1.74 0.86
N ASP A 105 9.31 0.80 1.80
CA ASP A 105 10.60 0.38 2.35
C ASP A 105 11.50 -0.29 1.30
N TYR A 106 10.95 -1.21 0.49
CA TYR A 106 11.70 -1.88 -0.57
C TYR A 106 12.40 -0.87 -1.49
N TYR A 107 11.69 0.19 -1.91
CA TYR A 107 12.21 1.28 -2.75
C TYR A 107 12.92 2.41 -1.97
N GLY A 108 13.24 2.20 -0.69
CA GLY A 108 14.09 3.08 0.13
C GLY A 108 13.38 4.30 0.70
N LEU A 109 12.05 4.34 0.69
CA LEU A 109 11.19 5.34 1.33
C LEU A 109 10.87 4.90 2.77
N VAL A 110 11.92 4.70 3.56
CA VAL A 110 11.84 4.06 4.89
C VAL A 110 11.06 4.93 5.90
N LYS A 111 11.15 6.25 5.80
CA LYS A 111 10.43 7.16 6.71
C LYS A 111 8.93 7.09 6.45
N GLU A 112 8.56 7.20 5.18
CA GLU A 112 7.19 7.08 4.69
C GLU A 112 6.59 5.72 5.07
N SER A 113 7.33 4.63 4.86
CA SER A 113 6.91 3.28 5.27
C SER A 113 6.57 3.19 6.75
N LYS A 114 7.43 3.74 7.63
CA LYS A 114 7.20 3.75 9.08
C LYS A 114 5.97 4.57 9.49
N GLU A 115 5.68 5.67 8.78
CA GLU A 115 4.45 6.44 9.01
C GLU A 115 3.21 5.61 8.70
N VAL A 116 3.22 4.84 7.60
CA VAL A 116 2.12 3.93 7.25
C VAL A 116 1.95 2.83 8.29
N TYR A 117 3.05 2.17 8.70
CA TYR A 117 2.99 1.17 9.77
C TYR A 117 2.45 1.74 11.07
N LYS A 118 2.88 2.94 11.47
CA LYS A 118 2.39 3.60 12.69
C LYS A 118 0.89 3.88 12.63
N ALA A 119 0.36 4.26 11.47
CA ALA A 119 -1.08 4.42 11.27
C ALA A 119 -1.81 3.07 11.45
N MET A 120 -1.27 1.98 10.89
CA MET A 120 -1.86 0.65 11.06
C MET A 120 -1.72 0.12 12.49
N ASP A 121 -0.63 0.42 13.19
CA ASP A 121 -0.44 0.03 14.60
C ASP A 121 -1.48 0.69 15.50
N LYS A 122 -1.84 1.94 15.21
CA LYS A 122 -2.96 2.62 15.86
C LYS A 122 -4.25 1.82 15.66
N VAL A 123 -4.59 1.49 14.41
CA VAL A 123 -5.78 0.71 14.06
C VAL A 123 -5.81 -0.67 14.76
N ILE A 124 -4.71 -1.41 14.74
CA ILE A 124 -4.64 -2.79 15.26
C ILE A 124 -4.51 -2.83 16.78
N PHE A 125 -3.55 -2.11 17.36
CA PHE A 125 -3.13 -2.32 18.74
C PHE A 125 -3.75 -1.31 19.72
N GLN A 126 -3.92 -0.05 19.31
CA GLN A 126 -4.41 0.98 20.23
C GLN A 126 -5.91 0.89 20.46
N HIS A 127 -6.65 0.23 19.57
CA HIS A 127 -8.09 0.05 19.67
C HIS A 127 -8.52 -1.38 20.06
N ALA A 128 -7.59 -2.16 20.64
CA ALA A 128 -7.81 -3.54 21.13
C ALA A 128 -8.22 -4.58 20.06
N ASN A 129 -7.79 -4.40 18.81
CA ASN A 129 -8.16 -5.27 17.68
C ASN A 129 -7.11 -6.31 17.32
N SER A 130 -6.13 -6.51 18.20
CA SER A 130 -5.05 -7.49 18.00
C SER A 130 -5.56 -8.92 17.85
N LEU A 131 -6.79 -9.22 18.28
CA LEU A 131 -7.43 -10.53 18.15
C LEU A 131 -8.46 -10.61 17.02
N ILE A 132 -8.83 -9.48 16.40
CA ILE A 132 -9.89 -9.37 15.40
C ILE A 132 -9.56 -8.35 14.29
N SER A 133 -8.31 -8.38 13.80
CA SER A 133 -7.80 -7.41 12.84
C SER A 133 -8.80 -7.07 11.71
N PRO A 134 -9.12 -5.78 11.49
CA PRO A 134 -10.07 -5.34 10.49
C PRO A 134 -9.53 -5.51 9.07
N ASP A 135 -10.44 -5.82 8.16
CA ASP A 135 -10.13 -5.76 6.74
C ASP A 135 -10.02 -4.32 6.27
N ASN A 136 -11.06 -3.54 6.57
CA ASN A 136 -11.21 -2.15 6.18
C ASN A 136 -12.00 -1.32 7.21
N LEU A 137 -11.74 -0.01 7.18
CA LEU A 137 -12.37 0.99 8.04
C LEU A 137 -12.61 2.29 7.27
N ARG A 138 -13.50 3.13 7.80
CA ARG A 138 -13.73 4.48 7.28
C ARG A 138 -12.47 5.32 7.44
N ALA A 139 -12.09 6.02 6.37
CA ALA A 139 -10.80 6.70 6.28
C ALA A 139 -10.74 8.04 7.04
N GLU A 140 -11.87 8.72 7.16
CA GLU A 140 -11.95 10.11 7.64
C GLU A 140 -12.49 10.23 9.07
N TRP A 141 -12.95 9.14 9.67
CA TRP A 141 -13.57 9.16 10.99
C TRP A 141 -12.74 8.37 11.99
N GLU A 142 -12.30 9.09 13.01
CA GLU A 142 -11.81 8.51 14.25
C GLU A 142 -12.82 8.74 15.38
N GLN A 143 -13.85 9.56 15.19
CA GLN A 143 -14.90 9.75 16.18
C GLN A 143 -16.17 10.27 15.49
N GLU A 144 -17.31 9.63 15.73
CA GLU A 144 -18.64 10.04 15.27
C GLU A 144 -19.38 10.86 16.33
N ALA A 145 -20.39 11.62 15.89
CA ALA A 145 -21.22 12.42 16.79
C ALA A 145 -21.97 11.53 17.78
N GLY A 146 -21.72 11.74 19.07
CA GLY A 146 -22.30 10.94 20.15
C GLY A 146 -21.36 9.86 20.70
N GLU A 147 -20.20 9.63 20.08
CA GLU A 147 -19.17 8.76 20.66
C GLU A 147 -18.43 9.48 21.79
N SER A 148 -18.15 8.74 22.87
CA SER A 148 -17.50 9.28 24.06
C SER A 148 -15.96 9.28 23.99
N ALA A 149 -15.38 8.56 23.04
CA ALA A 149 -13.94 8.49 22.80
C ALA A 149 -13.65 8.18 21.32
N PRO A 150 -12.49 8.61 20.79
CA PRO A 150 -12.09 8.25 19.45
C PRO A 150 -11.87 6.74 19.27
N GLY A 151 -12.38 6.20 18.17
CA GLY A 151 -12.19 4.83 17.74
C GLY A 151 -12.34 4.66 16.21
N PRO A 152 -11.76 3.59 15.66
CA PRO A 152 -11.86 3.25 14.25
C PRO A 152 -13.24 2.67 13.93
N HIS A 153 -13.80 3.08 12.79
CA HIS A 153 -15.11 2.61 12.35
C HIS A 153 -14.96 1.51 11.32
N TYR A 154 -15.02 0.28 11.82
CA TYR A 154 -14.86 -0.93 11.01
C TYR A 154 -16.07 -1.22 10.15
N ILE A 155 -15.79 -1.69 8.94
CA ILE A 155 -16.81 -2.23 8.04
C ILE A 155 -16.79 -3.76 8.14
N VAL A 156 -15.60 -4.37 8.11
CA VAL A 156 -15.40 -5.81 8.31
C VAL A 156 -14.23 -6.07 9.26
N ALA A 157 -14.45 -6.97 10.24
CA ALA A 157 -13.46 -7.37 11.26
C ALA A 157 -13.09 -8.86 11.18
N ALA A 158 -12.07 -9.27 11.95
CA ALA A 158 -11.58 -10.65 12.05
C ALA A 158 -11.19 -11.27 10.69
N TYR A 159 -10.50 -10.49 9.86
CA TYR A 159 -10.15 -10.90 8.50
C TYR A 159 -8.70 -11.38 8.40
N PRO A 160 -8.39 -12.38 7.54
CA PRO A 160 -7.03 -12.91 7.41
C PRO A 160 -6.11 -12.05 6.54
N ARG A 161 -6.65 -11.22 5.63
CA ARG A 161 -5.84 -10.41 4.69
C ARG A 161 -4.76 -9.53 5.37
N PRO A 162 -4.99 -8.89 6.55
CA PRO A 162 -3.96 -8.19 7.30
C PRO A 162 -2.68 -9.01 7.58
N GLY A 163 -2.77 -10.35 7.56
CA GLY A 163 -1.61 -11.25 7.65
C GLY A 163 -0.56 -11.03 6.55
N ALA A 164 -0.89 -10.32 5.46
CA ALA A 164 0.06 -9.88 4.44
C ALA A 164 1.24 -9.06 5.00
N VAL A 165 1.12 -8.50 6.22
CA VAL A 165 2.23 -7.87 6.94
C VAL A 165 3.47 -8.78 7.02
N MET A 166 3.28 -10.09 7.08
CA MET A 166 4.37 -11.07 7.16
C MET A 166 5.22 -11.12 5.88
N THR A 167 4.70 -10.69 4.73
CA THR A 167 5.47 -10.63 3.47
C THR A 167 6.65 -9.66 3.58
N GLN A 168 6.62 -8.71 4.51
CA GLN A 168 7.77 -7.84 4.82
C GLN A 168 9.05 -8.65 5.10
N ILE A 169 8.94 -9.76 5.83
CA ILE A 169 10.07 -10.62 6.18
C ILE A 169 10.70 -11.23 4.91
N VAL A 170 9.86 -11.70 3.99
CA VAL A 170 10.29 -12.26 2.70
C VAL A 170 10.93 -11.18 1.83
N MET A 171 10.32 -10.00 1.73
CA MET A 171 10.84 -8.88 0.93
C MET A 171 12.20 -8.37 1.43
N GLN A 172 12.40 -8.29 2.75
CA GLN A 172 13.71 -7.93 3.31
C GLN A 172 14.77 -8.97 2.95
N ARG A 173 14.43 -10.26 3.06
CA ARG A 173 15.35 -11.33 2.67
C ARG A 173 15.74 -11.24 1.19
N ILE A 174 14.78 -10.98 0.32
CA ILE A 174 15.01 -10.83 -1.12
C ILE A 174 15.93 -9.65 -1.39
N LYS A 175 15.64 -8.49 -0.80
CA LYS A 175 16.46 -7.27 -0.91
C LYS A 175 17.91 -7.51 -0.46
N GLU A 176 18.11 -8.23 0.63
CA GLU A 176 19.45 -8.61 1.10
C GLU A 176 20.18 -9.53 0.11
N LEU A 177 19.50 -10.56 -0.42
CA LEU A 177 20.09 -11.49 -1.36
C LEU A 177 20.44 -10.81 -2.68
N GLN A 178 19.58 -9.93 -3.18
CA GLN A 178 19.80 -9.15 -4.40
C GLN A 178 21.07 -8.30 -4.25
N LYS A 179 21.21 -7.60 -3.10
CA LYS A 179 22.40 -6.81 -2.78
C LYS A 179 23.67 -7.67 -2.70
N ARG A 180 23.62 -8.84 -2.06
CA ARG A 180 24.78 -9.74 -1.90
C ARG A 180 25.23 -10.35 -3.23
N LYS A 181 24.28 -10.70 -4.10
CA LYS A 181 24.54 -11.37 -5.38
C LYS A 181 24.72 -10.41 -6.56
N GLY A 182 24.35 -9.13 -6.40
CA GLY A 182 24.40 -8.14 -7.48
C GLY A 182 23.41 -8.41 -8.61
N THR A 183 22.23 -8.96 -8.29
CA THR A 183 21.18 -9.36 -9.27
C THR A 183 19.82 -8.78 -8.86
N THR A 184 18.92 -8.61 -9.82
CA THR A 184 17.53 -8.22 -9.61
C THR A 184 16.61 -9.42 -9.38
N THR A 185 17.04 -10.64 -9.72
CA THR A 185 16.27 -11.88 -9.54
C THR A 185 16.91 -12.82 -8.51
N ILE A 186 16.08 -13.54 -7.76
CA ILE A 186 16.49 -14.54 -6.76
C ILE A 186 15.91 -15.89 -7.12
N ASP A 187 16.78 -16.87 -7.34
CA ASP A 187 16.38 -18.23 -7.61
C ASP A 187 15.58 -18.86 -6.45
N SER A 188 14.59 -19.68 -6.80
CA SER A 188 13.72 -20.35 -5.83
C SER A 188 14.46 -21.25 -4.83
N LYS A 189 15.65 -21.78 -5.19
CA LYS A 189 16.47 -22.57 -4.25
C LYS A 189 16.98 -21.72 -3.09
N SER A 190 17.37 -20.47 -3.38
CA SER A 190 17.79 -19.51 -2.36
C SER A 190 16.65 -19.11 -1.43
N LEU A 191 15.41 -19.04 -1.93
CA LEU A 191 14.22 -18.79 -1.11
C LEU A 191 13.84 -20.00 -0.24
N LYS A 192 13.97 -21.23 -0.74
CA LYS A 192 13.72 -22.44 0.08
C LYS A 192 14.59 -22.50 1.33
N SER A 193 15.87 -22.11 1.21
CA SER A 193 16.80 -22.08 2.35
C SER A 193 16.36 -21.14 3.47
N PHE A 194 15.63 -20.07 3.12
CA PHE A 194 15.11 -19.10 4.07
C PHE A 194 13.99 -19.68 4.92
N VAL A 195 13.04 -20.39 4.30
CA VAL A 195 11.92 -21.05 5.01
C VAL A 195 12.44 -22.02 6.07
N THR A 196 13.42 -22.84 5.71
CA THR A 196 14.06 -23.78 6.66
C THR A 196 14.77 -23.07 7.81
N THR A 197 15.21 -21.84 7.62
CA THR A 197 15.86 -21.04 8.68
C THR A 197 14.83 -20.38 9.58
N LEU A 198 13.71 -19.91 9.04
CA LEU A 198 12.63 -19.25 9.79
C LEU A 198 11.89 -20.22 10.73
N MET A 199 11.87 -21.51 10.38
CA MET A 199 11.18 -22.56 11.15
C MET A 199 12.05 -23.23 12.23
N LYS A 200 13.31 -22.80 12.39
CA LYS A 200 14.22 -23.28 13.44
C LYS A 200 14.26 -22.30 14.59
#